data_AF-A0A1J9PGI9-F1
#
_entry.id   AF-A0A1J9PGI9-F1
#
_cell.length_a   1.000
_cell.length_b   1.000
_cell.length_c   1.000
_cell.angle_alpha   90.00
_cell.angle_beta   90.00
_cell.angle_gamma   90.00
#
_symmetry.space_group_name_H-M   'P 1'
#
loop_
_entity.id
_entity.type
_entity.pdbx_description
1 polymer ?
#
loop_
_entity_poly.entity_id
_entity_poly.type
_entity_poly.pdbx_seq_one_letter_code
_entity_poly.pdbx_strand_id
1 'polypeptide(L)'
;MAQVSRMPCWISRCRLNSYNSIRYLQTSSGTQSQDLSYPLFPSVSQLLHEKGISTPDISKIPASGPKGRLLKGDVLAYTGAIPQDYASNLSAQISQLAHLDLSNIKVKQAPVAAPHAVPQDVPTSKPAPSPSPAPTSALASRPDQPSPPKETKISVPISLSSVLSMQERLQKTLGITIPLSTFLARATDVANEALPASKSKPRAQSADALFDEILGISQTNATATNAFTSRGNYVPDIIAPEEYSSPSTPQKAKEEDIIDILSGKTRPSTSTSASVISAPIPSEESASFDYSVDLDLATNIFSIKVPAADRLRGETFLARLRAVLQEEPESLVF
;
A
#
# COMPACT_ATOMS: atom_id res chain seq x y z
N MET A 1 58.99 23.03 -61.86
CA MET A 1 57.61 23.30 -62.33
C MET A 1 56.87 21.97 -62.42
N ALA A 2 55.88 21.73 -61.56
CA ALA A 2 54.67 20.96 -61.86
C ALA A 2 53.80 20.98 -60.60
N GLN A 3 52.61 21.56 -60.75
CA GLN A 3 51.62 21.78 -59.71
C GLN A 3 50.61 20.61 -59.66
N VAL A 4 50.22 20.29 -58.41
CA VAL A 4 48.86 20.01 -57.91
C VAL A 4 48.04 18.85 -58.49
N SER A 5 47.63 17.95 -57.58
CA SER A 5 46.32 17.27 -57.59
C SER A 5 45.98 16.86 -56.15
N ARG A 6 45.08 17.59 -55.47
CA ARG A 6 43.68 17.23 -55.13
C ARG A 6 43.49 15.94 -54.29
N MET A 7 42.88 16.14 -53.12
CA MET A 7 42.57 15.23 -51.99
C MET A 7 41.65 14.04 -52.34
N PRO A 8 41.48 13.03 -51.45
CA PRO A 8 40.32 13.08 -50.53
C PRO A 8 40.49 12.46 -49.12
N CYS A 9 39.98 13.21 -48.14
CA CYS A 9 38.99 12.79 -47.13
C CYS A 9 39.05 11.35 -46.56
N TRP A 10 39.74 11.11 -45.44
CA TRP A 10 39.41 9.98 -44.55
C TRP A 10 39.09 10.49 -43.13
N ILE A 11 37.85 10.18 -42.76
CA ILE A 11 37.13 10.50 -41.53
C ILE A 11 37.94 10.08 -40.30
N SER A 12 38.26 11.06 -39.47
CA SER A 12 38.84 10.82 -38.14
C SER A 12 37.74 10.75 -37.08
N ARG A 13 37.75 9.62 -36.36
CA ARG A 13 37.42 9.49 -34.93
C ARG A 13 36.08 10.05 -34.46
N CYS A 14 35.10 9.16 -34.40
CA CYS A 14 34.22 9.06 -33.23
C CYS A 14 34.44 7.68 -32.60
N ARG A 15 35.22 7.62 -31.52
CA ARG A 15 35.25 6.45 -30.63
C ARG A 15 33.93 6.41 -29.89
N LEU A 16 33.05 5.48 -30.24
CA LEU A 16 31.97 5.08 -29.37
C LEU A 16 32.50 4.08 -28.34
N ASN A 17 32.38 4.49 -27.09
CA ASN A 17 32.72 3.77 -25.89
C ASN A 17 31.84 2.50 -25.83
N SER A 18 32.39 1.34 -26.20
CA SER A 18 31.73 0.06 -25.97
C SER A 18 31.88 -0.33 -24.50
N TYR A 19 30.90 0.07 -23.69
CA TYR A 19 30.61 -0.64 -22.45
C TYR A 19 29.88 -1.94 -22.78
N ASN A 20 30.18 -2.98 -22.01
CA ASN A 20 29.67 -4.37 -22.07
C ASN A 20 30.38 -5.33 -23.02
N SER A 21 31.68 -5.56 -22.75
CA SER A 21 32.22 -6.91 -22.93
C SER A 21 31.74 -7.76 -21.76
N ILE A 22 30.65 -8.51 -21.96
CA ILE A 22 30.30 -9.63 -21.09
C ILE A 22 31.45 -10.62 -21.20
N ARG A 23 32.33 -10.65 -20.19
CA ARG A 23 33.31 -11.73 -20.06
C ARG A 23 32.54 -13.00 -19.76
N TYR A 24 32.26 -13.78 -20.79
CA TYR A 24 31.85 -15.16 -20.64
C TYR A 24 33.03 -15.91 -20.00
N LEU A 25 32.96 -16.13 -18.68
CA LEU A 25 33.90 -17.01 -18.01
C LEU A 25 33.56 -18.43 -18.48
N GLN A 26 34.25 -18.88 -19.53
CA GLN A 26 34.26 -20.28 -19.92
C GLN A 26 34.93 -21.07 -18.79
N THR A 27 34.13 -21.61 -17.87
CA THR A 27 34.58 -22.62 -16.93
C THR A 27 34.65 -23.94 -17.68
N SER A 28 35.85 -24.36 -18.06
CA SER A 28 36.07 -25.72 -18.56
C SER A 28 35.67 -26.71 -17.46
N SER A 29 34.65 -27.52 -17.74
CA SER A 29 34.17 -28.62 -16.91
C SER A 29 35.17 -29.78 -16.91
N GLY A 30 36.32 -29.60 -16.27
CA GLY A 30 37.25 -30.68 -15.97
C GLY A 30 37.17 -30.99 -14.48
N THR A 31 36.87 -32.24 -14.12
CA THR A 31 36.91 -32.71 -12.73
C THR A 31 38.37 -32.70 -12.25
N GLN A 32 38.81 -31.57 -11.68
CA GLN A 32 40.11 -31.46 -11.05
C GLN A 32 40.04 -31.97 -9.62
N SER A 33 40.88 -32.95 -9.29
CA SER A 33 41.17 -33.34 -7.91
C SER A 33 41.80 -32.17 -7.17
N GLN A 34 41.34 -31.94 -5.94
CA GLN A 34 41.62 -30.75 -5.14
C GLN A 34 43.11 -30.65 -4.80
N ASP A 35 43.82 -29.68 -5.37
CA ASP A 35 45.08 -29.17 -4.81
C ASP A 35 44.76 -27.79 -4.21
N LEU A 36 44.49 -27.75 -2.90
CA LEU A 36 43.97 -26.56 -2.22
C LEU A 36 45.07 -25.51 -2.07
N SER A 37 45.36 -24.79 -3.15
CA SER A 37 46.32 -23.67 -3.17
C SER A 37 45.95 -22.52 -2.22
N TYR A 38 44.71 -22.48 -1.71
CA TYR A 38 44.19 -21.45 -0.82
C TYR A 38 43.31 -22.07 0.26
N PRO A 39 43.18 -21.42 1.44
CA PRO A 39 42.29 -21.89 2.49
C PRO A 39 40.83 -21.90 2.03
N LEU A 40 40.02 -22.79 2.63
CA LEU A 40 38.59 -22.87 2.40
C LEU A 40 37.89 -21.58 2.85
N PHE A 41 36.82 -21.21 2.15
CA PHE A 41 35.98 -20.09 2.59
C PHE A 41 35.29 -20.41 3.91
N PRO A 42 35.06 -19.42 4.80
CA PRO A 42 34.37 -19.64 6.08
C PRO A 42 32.99 -20.30 5.90
N SER A 43 32.25 -19.89 4.87
CA SER A 43 30.94 -20.45 4.55
C SER A 43 30.99 -21.92 4.10
N VAL A 44 32.06 -22.30 3.40
CA VAL A 44 32.28 -23.70 2.97
C VAL A 44 32.74 -24.54 4.16
N SER A 45 33.65 -24.01 4.99
CA SER A 45 34.11 -24.69 6.21
C SER A 45 32.97 -24.94 7.20
N GLN A 46 32.12 -23.94 7.45
CA GLN A 46 30.94 -24.09 8.29
C GLN A 46 29.98 -25.15 7.73
N LEU A 47 29.70 -25.11 6.42
CA LEU A 47 28.80 -26.07 5.80
C LEU A 47 29.34 -27.52 5.87
N LEU A 48 30.64 -27.70 5.68
CA LEU A 48 31.28 -29.02 5.81
C LEU A 48 31.15 -29.55 7.24
N HIS A 49 31.32 -28.70 8.25
CA HIS A 49 31.12 -29.07 9.65
C HIS A 49 29.66 -29.43 9.96
N GLU A 50 28.71 -28.61 9.49
CA GLU A 50 27.27 -28.85 9.67
C GLU A 50 26.80 -30.16 9.00
N LYS A 51 27.39 -30.51 7.87
CA LYS A 51 27.08 -31.75 7.13
C LYS A 51 27.93 -32.95 7.56
N GLY A 52 28.82 -32.77 8.55
CA GLY A 52 29.66 -33.83 9.08
C GLY A 52 30.66 -34.41 8.08
N ILE A 53 31.08 -33.63 7.09
CA ILE A 53 32.04 -34.05 6.07
C ILE A 53 33.46 -33.83 6.63
N SER A 54 34.19 -34.93 6.82
CA SER A 54 35.54 -34.89 7.37
C SER A 54 36.57 -34.43 6.32
N THR A 55 37.72 -33.92 6.76
CA THR A 55 38.79 -33.41 5.89
C THR A 55 39.25 -34.35 4.76
N PRO A 56 39.31 -35.70 4.91
CA PRO A 56 39.66 -36.59 3.80
C PRO A 56 38.54 -36.73 2.75
N ASP A 57 37.27 -36.52 3.13
CA ASP A 57 36.14 -36.63 2.21
C ASP A 57 36.00 -35.39 1.31
N ILE A 58 36.64 -34.28 1.70
CA ILE A 58 36.72 -33.05 0.88
C ILE A 58 37.34 -33.34 -0.49
N SER A 59 38.34 -34.22 -0.56
CA SER A 59 38.99 -34.60 -1.82
C SER A 59 38.09 -35.37 -2.79
N LYS A 60 36.98 -35.94 -2.30
CA LYS A 60 36.00 -36.68 -3.13
C LYS A 60 34.96 -35.75 -3.78
N ILE A 61 34.87 -34.50 -3.32
CA ILE A 61 33.91 -33.54 -3.84
C ILE A 61 34.47 -32.89 -5.12
N PRO A 62 33.73 -32.92 -6.25
CA PRO A 62 34.17 -32.25 -7.47
C PRO A 62 34.11 -30.73 -7.29
N ALA A 63 35.25 -30.03 -7.43
CA ALA A 63 35.27 -28.56 -7.43
C ALA A 63 34.95 -28.01 -8.81
N SER A 64 34.01 -27.06 -8.85
CA SER A 64 33.68 -26.28 -10.05
C SER A 64 34.26 -24.85 -9.99
N GLY A 65 34.83 -24.45 -8.86
CA GLY A 65 35.34 -23.10 -8.67
C GLY A 65 36.66 -22.81 -9.41
N PRO A 66 36.97 -21.53 -9.61
CA PRO A 66 38.19 -21.11 -10.31
C PRO A 66 39.44 -21.65 -9.60
N LYS A 67 40.38 -22.18 -10.38
CA LYS A 67 41.58 -22.89 -9.91
C LYS A 67 41.26 -24.14 -9.07
N GLY A 68 40.21 -24.88 -9.42
CA GLY A 68 39.83 -26.11 -8.71
C GLY A 68 39.37 -25.84 -7.28
N ARG A 69 38.78 -24.67 -7.01
CA ARG A 69 38.35 -24.27 -5.66
C ARG A 69 36.98 -24.88 -5.34
N LEU A 70 36.84 -25.43 -4.14
CA LEU A 70 35.56 -25.89 -3.63
C LEU A 70 34.59 -24.73 -3.36
N LEU A 71 33.41 -24.77 -3.99
CA LEU A 71 32.33 -23.81 -3.77
C LEU A 71 31.21 -24.37 -2.88
N LYS A 72 30.38 -23.48 -2.33
CA LYS A 72 29.19 -23.87 -1.55
C LYS A 72 28.26 -24.78 -2.36
N GLY A 73 28.07 -24.48 -3.64
CA GLY A 73 27.24 -25.27 -4.55
C GLY A 73 27.74 -26.70 -4.72
N ASP A 74 29.06 -26.88 -4.81
CA ASP A 74 29.69 -28.20 -4.99
C ASP A 74 29.44 -29.10 -3.77
N VAL A 75 29.58 -28.55 -2.56
CA VAL A 75 29.28 -29.26 -1.31
C VAL A 75 27.80 -29.62 -1.22
N LEU A 76 26.90 -28.69 -1.56
CA LEU A 76 25.46 -28.95 -1.54
C LEU A 76 25.04 -29.99 -2.57
N ALA A 77 25.61 -29.96 -3.78
CA ALA A 77 25.39 -30.96 -4.81
C ALA A 77 25.88 -32.35 -4.37
N TYR A 78 27.04 -32.42 -3.72
CA TYR A 78 27.57 -33.67 -3.14
C TYR A 78 26.68 -34.25 -2.05
N THR A 79 26.11 -33.40 -1.19
CA THR A 79 25.15 -33.83 -0.15
C THR A 79 23.76 -34.20 -0.68
N GLY A 80 23.50 -33.99 -1.97
CA GLY A 80 22.18 -34.21 -2.59
C GLY A 80 21.12 -33.18 -2.21
N ALA A 81 21.50 -32.07 -1.55
CA ALA A 81 20.57 -30.99 -1.21
C ALA A 81 20.09 -30.20 -2.43
N ILE A 82 20.83 -30.28 -3.55
CA ILE A 82 20.45 -29.71 -4.85
C ILE A 82 20.20 -30.88 -5.80
N PRO A 83 19.04 -30.93 -6.49
CA PRO A 83 18.77 -31.97 -7.48
C PRO A 83 19.68 -31.79 -8.71
N GLN A 84 20.14 -32.89 -9.30
CA GLN A 84 21.06 -32.87 -10.45
C GLN A 84 20.48 -32.11 -11.66
N ASP A 85 19.15 -32.16 -11.83
CA ASP A 85 18.44 -31.49 -12.92
C ASP A 85 18.17 -30.00 -12.66
N TYR A 86 18.61 -29.44 -11.53
CA TYR A 86 18.32 -28.05 -11.18
C TYR A 86 18.91 -27.08 -12.20
N ALA A 87 20.18 -27.28 -12.57
CA ALA A 87 20.89 -26.39 -13.49
C ALA A 87 20.30 -26.44 -14.92
N SER A 88 19.92 -27.63 -15.39
CA SER A 88 19.29 -27.80 -16.70
C SER A 88 17.91 -27.16 -16.75
N ASN A 89 17.06 -27.40 -15.75
CA ASN A 89 15.73 -26.79 -15.65
C ASN A 89 15.80 -25.25 -15.57
N LEU A 90 16.71 -24.73 -14.76
CA LEU A 90 16.93 -23.29 -14.63
C LEU A 90 17.37 -22.68 -15.97
N SER A 91 18.30 -23.32 -16.68
CA SER A 91 18.75 -22.85 -18.00
C SER A 91 17.61 -22.83 -19.03
N ALA A 92 16.72 -23.82 -18.99
CA ALA A 92 15.55 -23.88 -19.86
C ALA A 92 14.55 -22.76 -19.53
N GLN A 93 14.27 -22.53 -18.24
CA GLN A 93 13.41 -21.44 -17.79
C GLN A 93 13.97 -20.06 -18.15
N ILE A 94 15.28 -19.83 -17.97
CA ILE A 94 15.92 -18.59 -18.39
C ILE A 94 15.76 -18.41 -19.90
N SER A 95 15.97 -19.47 -20.69
CA SER A 95 15.83 -19.40 -22.15
C SER A 95 14.40 -19.08 -22.59
N GLN A 96 13.40 -19.63 -21.88
CA GLN A 96 11.98 -19.34 -22.11
C GLN A 96 11.64 -17.89 -21.76
N LEU A 97 12.08 -17.39 -20.61
CA LEU A 97 11.78 -16.03 -20.14
C LEU A 97 12.61 -14.95 -20.83
N ALA A 98 13.79 -15.30 -21.36
CA ALA A 98 14.63 -14.40 -22.13
C ALA A 98 13.97 -13.99 -23.45
N HIS A 99 13.10 -14.85 -24.00
CA HIS A 99 12.30 -14.53 -25.16
C HIS A 99 11.01 -13.79 -24.73
N LEU A 100 11.01 -12.46 -24.81
CA LEU A 100 9.81 -11.66 -24.58
C LEU A 100 8.77 -11.96 -25.68
N ASP A 101 7.73 -12.70 -25.32
CA ASP A 101 6.62 -12.98 -26.23
C ASP A 101 5.69 -11.76 -26.33
N LEU A 102 5.83 -11.01 -27.43
CA LEU A 102 5.01 -9.83 -27.72
C LEU A 102 3.75 -10.16 -28.53
N SER A 103 3.47 -11.44 -28.81
CA SER A 103 2.38 -11.85 -29.72
C SER A 103 0.97 -11.47 -29.25
N ASN A 104 0.77 -11.29 -27.94
CA ASN A 104 -0.54 -10.97 -27.33
C ASN A 104 -0.73 -9.50 -26.94
N ILE A 105 0.19 -8.61 -27.33
CA ILE A 105 0.08 -7.20 -27.01
C ILE A 105 -0.82 -6.50 -28.03
N LYS A 106 -2.06 -6.20 -27.63
CA LYS A 106 -2.94 -5.27 -28.36
C LYS A 106 -2.38 -3.86 -28.23
N VAL A 107 -1.63 -3.43 -29.25
CA VAL A 107 -1.16 -2.04 -29.35
C VAL A 107 -2.39 -1.14 -29.39
N LYS A 108 -2.67 -0.45 -28.28
CA LYS A 108 -3.65 0.62 -28.24
C LYS A 108 -3.07 1.77 -29.06
N GLN A 109 -3.42 1.82 -30.34
CA GLN A 109 -3.05 2.91 -31.22
C GLN A 109 -3.50 4.24 -30.58
N ALA A 110 -2.56 5.16 -30.41
CA ALA A 110 -2.85 6.55 -30.09
C ALA A 110 -3.67 7.16 -31.25
N PRO A 111 -4.64 8.06 -30.99
CA PRO A 111 -5.45 8.65 -32.05
C PRO A 111 -4.61 9.66 -32.82
N VAL A 112 -4.12 9.23 -33.98
CA VAL A 112 -3.59 10.12 -35.01
C VAL A 112 -4.67 10.30 -36.07
N ALA A 113 -4.94 11.56 -36.37
CA ALA A 113 -5.93 12.04 -37.31
C ALA A 113 -5.86 11.31 -38.67
N ALA A 114 -7.05 11.00 -39.20
CA ALA A 114 -7.30 10.59 -40.58
C ALA A 114 -6.85 11.71 -41.56
N PRO A 115 -6.60 11.45 -42.87
CA PRO A 115 -7.71 11.01 -43.74
C PRO A 115 -7.39 10.20 -45.02
N HIS A 116 -8.49 9.61 -45.54
CA HIS A 116 -8.89 9.35 -46.94
C HIS A 116 -8.86 7.92 -47.54
N ALA A 117 -10.09 7.47 -47.87
CA ALA A 117 -10.56 6.82 -49.11
C ALA A 117 -10.04 5.38 -49.39
N VAL A 118 -10.82 4.34 -49.70
CA VAL A 118 -12.13 4.10 -50.35
C VAL A 118 -12.61 2.70 -49.88
N PRO A 119 -13.92 2.38 -49.82
CA PRO A 119 -14.31 1.07 -50.34
C PRO A 119 -15.60 1.09 -51.18
N GLN A 120 -15.53 0.43 -52.34
CA GLN A 120 -16.65 0.07 -53.20
C GLN A 120 -17.22 -1.32 -52.82
N ASP A 121 -18.53 -1.41 -53.01
CA ASP A 121 -19.35 -2.57 -53.39
C ASP A 121 -19.79 -3.65 -52.36
N VAL A 122 -21.10 -3.62 -52.12
CA VAL A 122 -22.08 -4.60 -51.57
C VAL A 122 -22.50 -5.62 -52.65
N PRO A 123 -23.39 -6.63 -52.44
CA PRO A 123 -23.89 -7.36 -51.24
C PRO A 123 -23.81 -8.92 -51.49
N THR A 124 -24.24 -9.88 -50.66
CA THR A 124 -25.64 -10.27 -50.33
C THR A 124 -25.64 -11.66 -49.62
N SER A 125 -26.68 -11.91 -48.83
CA SER A 125 -27.35 -13.21 -48.58
C SER A 125 -27.29 -13.78 -47.14
N LYS A 126 -28.50 -13.77 -46.56
CA LYS A 126 -29.04 -14.49 -45.39
C LYS A 126 -29.69 -15.79 -45.94
N PRO A 127 -29.69 -16.94 -45.24
CA PRO A 127 -30.79 -17.30 -44.34
C PRO A 127 -30.47 -18.15 -43.11
N ALA A 128 -31.34 -18.02 -42.09
CA ALA A 128 -31.44 -18.81 -40.86
C ALA A 128 -31.97 -20.24 -41.15
N PRO A 129 -31.88 -21.20 -40.19
CA PRO A 129 -32.93 -21.32 -39.18
C PRO A 129 -32.49 -21.81 -37.78
N SER A 130 -33.37 -21.59 -36.81
CA SER A 130 -33.41 -22.12 -35.42
C SER A 130 -33.68 -23.64 -35.36
N PRO A 131 -33.37 -24.37 -34.25
CA PRO A 131 -34.32 -24.47 -33.13
C PRO A 131 -33.73 -24.57 -31.70
N SER A 132 -34.59 -24.31 -30.70
CA SER A 132 -34.51 -24.53 -29.23
C SER A 132 -34.27 -26.03 -28.85
N PRO A 133 -34.03 -26.49 -27.59
CA PRO A 133 -34.31 -25.87 -26.26
C PRO A 133 -33.30 -26.12 -25.10
N ALA A 134 -33.59 -25.52 -23.92
CA ALA A 134 -33.04 -25.77 -22.56
C ALA A 134 -33.30 -27.23 -22.06
N PRO A 135 -32.77 -27.78 -20.93
CA PRO A 135 -32.42 -27.12 -19.65
C PRO A 135 -31.25 -27.74 -18.82
N THR A 136 -31.10 -27.27 -17.58
CA THR A 136 -30.64 -27.99 -16.36
C THR A 136 -29.28 -27.60 -15.76
N SER A 137 -29.35 -26.71 -14.78
CA SER A 137 -28.76 -26.80 -13.43
C SER A 137 -27.59 -27.77 -13.20
N ALA A 138 -26.41 -27.22 -12.93
CA ALA A 138 -25.42 -27.83 -12.04
C ALA A 138 -24.66 -26.72 -11.29
N LEU A 139 -25.10 -26.47 -10.07
CA LEU A 139 -24.30 -25.86 -9.01
C LEU A 139 -23.10 -26.79 -8.70
N ALA A 140 -21.88 -26.28 -8.77
CA ALA A 140 -20.80 -26.64 -7.83
C ALA A 140 -19.60 -25.68 -7.93
N SER A 141 -19.35 -25.00 -6.81
CA SER A 141 -18.08 -24.39 -6.36
C SER A 141 -17.41 -23.33 -7.25
N ARG A 142 -17.87 -22.08 -7.10
CA ARG A 142 -17.03 -20.89 -7.30
C ARG A 142 -16.48 -20.49 -5.91
N PRO A 143 -15.16 -20.34 -5.73
CA PRO A 143 -14.58 -20.01 -4.44
C PRO A 143 -15.00 -18.61 -3.99
N ASP A 144 -15.23 -18.48 -2.69
CA ASP A 144 -15.69 -17.28 -2.00
C ASP A 144 -14.91 -16.03 -2.41
N GLN A 145 -15.64 -15.08 -2.98
CA GLN A 145 -15.18 -13.74 -3.20
C GLN A 145 -15.25 -13.00 -1.85
N PRO A 146 -14.12 -12.54 -1.27
CA PRO A 146 -14.12 -11.86 0.02
C PRO A 146 -14.90 -10.54 -0.10
N SER A 147 -16.05 -10.47 0.57
CA SER A 147 -16.81 -9.24 0.71
C SER A 147 -15.97 -8.18 1.44
N PRO A 148 -15.95 -6.92 0.99
CA PRO A 148 -15.15 -5.88 1.64
C PRO A 148 -15.56 -5.72 3.11
N PRO A 149 -14.59 -5.54 4.03
CA PRO A 149 -14.88 -5.38 5.45
C PRO A 149 -15.82 -4.20 5.65
N LYS A 150 -16.97 -4.43 6.26
CA LYS A 150 -17.93 -3.37 6.60
C LYS A 150 -17.31 -2.48 7.68
N GLU A 151 -16.84 -1.30 7.29
CA GLU A 151 -16.36 -0.27 8.21
C GLU A 151 -17.55 0.43 8.87
N THR A 152 -17.44 0.71 10.18
CA THR A 152 -18.43 1.43 10.97
C THR A 152 -17.77 2.69 11.54
N LYS A 153 -18.41 3.85 11.37
CA LYS A 153 -17.98 5.12 11.97
C LYS A 153 -18.66 5.31 13.32
N ILE A 154 -17.89 5.57 14.37
CA ILE A 154 -18.37 5.81 15.74
C ILE A 154 -17.99 7.23 16.12
N SER A 155 -18.92 7.99 16.70
CA SER A 155 -18.73 9.41 17.04
C SER A 155 -19.16 9.69 18.48
N VAL A 156 -18.37 10.46 19.24
CA VAL A 156 -18.66 10.86 20.62
C VAL A 156 -18.35 12.36 20.81
N PRO A 157 -19.27 13.15 21.37
CA PRO A 157 -19.00 14.54 21.74
C PRO A 157 -18.14 14.62 23.01
N ILE A 158 -17.09 15.43 22.98
CA ILE A 158 -16.11 15.62 24.06
C ILE A 158 -15.82 17.12 24.21
N SER A 159 -15.98 17.64 25.42
CA SER A 159 -15.58 19.00 25.80
C SER A 159 -14.09 19.07 26.12
N LEU A 160 -13.43 20.15 25.70
CA LEU A 160 -12.00 20.40 25.93
C LEU A 160 -11.72 21.49 26.99
N SER A 161 -12.76 21.95 27.70
CA SER A 161 -12.65 23.03 28.69
C SER A 161 -11.65 22.74 29.82
N SER A 162 -11.64 21.50 30.31
CA SER A 162 -10.72 21.04 31.35
C SER A 162 -9.25 21.17 30.92
N VAL A 163 -8.92 20.72 29.70
CA VAL A 163 -7.58 20.83 29.11
C VAL A 163 -7.14 22.28 28.92
N LEU A 164 -8.05 23.15 28.45
CA LEU A 164 -7.74 24.57 28.25
C LEU A 164 -7.45 25.28 29.60
N SER A 165 -8.23 24.98 30.63
CA SER A 165 -7.98 25.53 31.97
C SER A 165 -6.62 25.12 32.53
N MET A 166 -6.19 23.89 32.25
CA MET A 166 -4.92 23.33 32.65
C MET A 166 -3.76 23.97 31.88
N GLN A 167 -3.92 24.18 30.57
CA GLN A 167 -2.98 24.92 29.73
C GLN A 167 -2.76 26.33 30.26
N GLU A 168 -3.82 27.07 30.59
CA GLU A 168 -3.70 28.40 31.19
C GLU A 168 -2.99 28.38 32.54
N ARG A 169 -3.29 27.36 33.38
CA ARG A 169 -2.66 27.20 34.69
C ARG A 169 -1.15 26.96 34.55
N LEU A 170 -0.72 26.10 33.64
CA LEU A 170 0.70 25.87 33.36
C LEU A 170 1.39 27.12 32.82
N GLN A 171 0.73 27.84 31.93
CA GLN A 171 1.26 29.09 31.40
C GLN A 171 1.42 30.15 32.51
N LYS A 172 0.44 30.27 33.42
CA LYS A 172 0.48 31.22 34.54
C LYS A 172 1.51 30.85 35.61
N THR A 173 1.72 29.56 35.88
CA THR A 173 2.57 29.08 36.97
C THR A 173 4.01 28.84 36.56
N LEU A 174 4.24 28.22 35.40
CA LEU A 174 5.56 27.82 34.92
C LEU A 174 6.02 28.63 33.70
N GLY A 175 5.14 29.42 33.08
CA GLY A 175 5.45 30.11 31.81
C GLY A 175 5.58 29.18 30.61
N ILE A 176 5.21 27.90 30.77
CA ILE A 176 5.34 26.87 29.73
C ILE A 176 3.98 26.68 29.05
N THR A 177 3.96 26.81 27.72
CA THR A 177 2.77 26.55 26.91
C THR A 177 2.92 25.21 26.21
N ILE A 178 2.14 24.22 26.63
CA ILE A 178 2.03 22.93 25.93
C ILE A 178 0.91 23.07 24.89
N PRO A 179 1.15 22.77 23.60
CA PRO A 179 0.11 22.88 22.58
C PRO A 179 -0.95 21.80 22.76
N LEU A 180 -2.20 22.15 22.44
CA LEU A 180 -3.36 21.26 22.55
C LEU A 180 -3.19 19.94 21.77
N SER A 181 -2.48 19.98 20.64
CA SER A 181 -2.13 18.79 19.86
C SER A 181 -1.34 17.75 20.66
N THR A 182 -0.47 18.17 21.59
CA THR A 182 0.30 17.28 22.45
C THR A 182 -0.57 16.61 23.52
N PHE A 183 -1.59 17.30 24.03
CA PHE A 183 -2.58 16.68 24.92
C PHE A 183 -3.40 15.63 24.18
N LEU A 184 -3.85 15.94 22.97
CA LEU A 184 -4.59 14.99 22.14
C LEU A 184 -3.74 13.76 21.80
N ALA A 185 -2.50 13.94 21.36
CA ALA A 185 -1.60 12.83 21.05
C ALA A 185 -1.38 11.91 22.27
N ARG A 186 -1.05 12.49 23.44
CA ARG A 186 -0.87 11.71 24.67
C ARG A 186 -2.16 11.02 25.12
N ALA A 187 -3.30 11.69 25.01
CA ALA A 187 -4.60 11.09 25.30
C ALA A 187 -4.92 9.92 24.35
N THR A 188 -4.56 10.04 23.06
CA THR A 188 -4.72 8.94 22.11
C THR A 188 -3.81 7.76 22.45
N ASP A 189 -2.58 8.02 22.87
CA ASP A 189 -1.65 6.96 23.29
C ASP A 189 -2.21 6.21 24.52
N VAL A 190 -2.61 6.94 25.56
CA VAL A 190 -3.22 6.38 26.77
C VAL A 190 -4.50 5.60 26.46
N ALA A 191 -5.35 6.12 25.58
CA ALA A 191 -6.58 5.43 25.17
C ALA A 191 -6.29 4.13 24.40
N ASN A 192 -5.18 4.08 23.65
CA ASN A 192 -4.76 2.92 22.88
C ASN A 192 -4.15 1.79 23.73
N GLU A 193 -3.56 2.08 24.89
CA GLU A 193 -2.78 1.12 25.70
C GLU A 193 -3.52 -0.18 26.10
N ALA A 194 -4.75 -0.09 26.61
CA ALA A 194 -5.41 -1.22 27.28
C ALA A 194 -6.74 -1.64 26.63
N LEU A 195 -6.83 -1.66 25.29
CA LEU A 195 -8.10 -1.94 24.61
C LEU A 195 -8.48 -3.43 24.66
N PRO A 196 -9.78 -3.77 24.60
CA PRO A 196 -10.20 -5.17 24.49
C PRO A 196 -9.61 -5.81 23.23
N ALA A 197 -9.39 -7.12 23.27
CA ALA A 197 -8.81 -7.86 22.14
C ALA A 197 -9.67 -7.70 20.88
N SER A 198 -9.01 -7.48 19.72
CA SER A 198 -9.70 -7.38 18.44
C SER A 198 -10.26 -8.75 18.02
N LYS A 199 -11.45 -8.73 17.43
CA LYS A 199 -12.11 -9.90 16.84
C LYS A 199 -11.86 -10.00 15.34
N SER A 200 -11.36 -8.93 14.73
CA SER A 200 -11.12 -8.84 13.28
C SER A 200 -9.92 -9.65 12.77
N LYS A 201 -8.90 -9.90 13.60
CA LYS A 201 -7.73 -10.71 13.25
C LYS A 201 -7.43 -11.71 14.36
N PRO A 202 -7.59 -13.03 14.12
CA PRO A 202 -7.27 -14.03 15.14
C PRO A 202 -5.78 -14.00 15.47
N ARG A 203 -5.45 -14.15 16.75
CA ARG A 203 -4.08 -14.15 17.31
C ARG A 203 -3.17 -15.27 16.77
N ALA A 204 -3.70 -16.21 16.00
CA ALA A 204 -2.92 -17.24 15.34
C ALA A 204 -2.21 -16.65 14.11
N GLN A 205 -1.12 -15.92 14.32
CA GLN A 205 -0.12 -15.74 13.28
C GLN A 205 0.45 -17.13 12.94
N SER A 206 0.50 -17.50 11.66
CA SER A 206 1.25 -18.68 11.27
C SER A 206 2.73 -18.46 11.64
N ALA A 207 3.46 -19.52 11.99
CA ALA A 207 4.87 -19.42 12.35
C ALA A 207 5.69 -18.68 11.27
N ASP A 208 5.29 -18.83 10.00
CA ASP A 208 5.89 -18.16 8.86
C ASP A 208 5.73 -16.64 8.93
N ALA A 209 4.57 -16.10 9.36
CA ALA A 209 4.35 -14.67 9.48
C ALA A 209 5.23 -14.02 10.57
N LEU A 210 5.50 -14.75 11.66
CA LEU A 210 6.43 -14.32 12.71
C LEU A 210 7.89 -14.37 12.24
N PHE A 211 8.23 -15.42 11.48
CA PHE A 211 9.55 -15.57 10.92
C PHE A 211 9.84 -14.49 9.87
N ASP A 212 8.86 -14.17 9.04
CA ASP A 212 8.91 -13.10 8.05
C ASP A 212 9.07 -11.71 8.68
N GLU A 213 8.47 -11.49 9.86
CA GLU A 213 8.68 -10.29 10.68
C GLU A 213 10.11 -10.24 11.24
N ILE A 214 10.65 -11.36 11.74
CA ILE A 214 12.05 -11.48 12.21
C ILE A 214 13.04 -11.25 11.07
N LEU A 215 12.72 -11.73 9.87
CA LEU A 215 13.51 -11.54 8.66
C LEU A 215 13.30 -10.15 8.03
N GLY A 216 12.35 -9.34 8.53
CA GLY A 216 12.04 -8.02 8.01
C GLY A 216 11.42 -8.01 6.61
N ILE A 217 10.88 -9.14 6.15
CA ILE A 217 10.23 -9.27 4.82
C ILE A 217 8.73 -8.95 4.87
N SER A 218 8.14 -8.79 6.06
CA SER A 218 6.78 -8.29 6.20
C SER A 218 6.69 -6.84 5.68
N GLN A 219 5.77 -6.59 4.74
CA GLN A 219 5.59 -5.32 4.03
C GLN A 219 5.57 -4.11 4.99
N THR A 220 6.69 -3.42 5.07
CA THR A 220 6.96 -2.26 5.94
C THR A 220 6.18 -0.99 5.56
N ASN A 221 5.16 -1.08 4.71
CA ASN A 221 4.24 0.03 4.43
C ASN A 221 3.04 0.07 5.39
N ALA A 222 2.86 -0.95 6.21
CA ALA A 222 2.10 -0.84 7.45
C ALA A 222 3.13 -0.70 8.58
N THR A 223 3.24 0.52 9.11
CA THR A 223 4.04 0.87 10.29
C THR A 223 4.01 -0.25 11.34
N ALA A 224 5.16 -0.53 11.97
CA ALA A 224 5.41 -1.53 13.00
C ALA A 224 4.57 -1.39 14.31
N THR A 225 3.25 -1.21 14.18
CA THR A 225 2.28 -1.02 15.27
C THR A 225 1.15 -2.06 15.23
N ASN A 226 1.11 -2.95 14.24
CA ASN A 226 0.14 -4.06 14.18
C ASN A 226 0.62 -5.32 14.93
N ALA A 227 1.28 -5.15 16.07
CA ALA A 227 1.48 -6.26 16.99
C ALA A 227 0.12 -6.69 17.55
N PHE A 228 -0.13 -8.00 17.66
CA PHE A 228 -1.36 -8.63 18.21
C PHE A 228 -1.49 -8.43 19.74
N THR A 229 -1.29 -7.20 20.18
CA THR A 229 -1.34 -6.78 21.57
C THR A 229 -2.70 -6.14 21.85
N SER A 230 -3.06 -6.01 23.12
CA SER A 230 -4.21 -5.20 23.52
C SER A 230 -4.09 -3.75 23.04
N ARG A 231 -2.88 -3.28 22.69
CA ARG A 231 -2.65 -1.92 22.23
C ARG A 231 -3.33 -1.65 20.89
N GLY A 232 -4.13 -0.59 20.84
CA GLY A 232 -4.73 -0.05 19.62
C GLY A 232 -3.78 0.86 18.86
N ASN A 233 -4.17 1.18 17.64
CA ASN A 233 -3.56 2.28 16.88
C ASN A 233 -4.67 3.10 16.25
N TYR A 234 -5.66 3.50 17.07
CA TYR A 234 -6.76 4.34 16.62
C TYR A 234 -6.34 5.80 16.67
N VAL A 235 -6.67 6.52 15.60
CA VAL A 235 -6.48 7.97 15.49
C VAL A 235 -7.86 8.60 15.32
N PRO A 236 -8.28 9.52 16.20
CA PRO A 236 -9.57 10.17 16.11
C PRO A 236 -9.57 11.30 15.07
N ASP A 237 -10.62 11.34 14.27
CA ASP A 237 -11.01 12.49 13.44
C ASP A 237 -11.81 13.45 14.32
N ILE A 238 -11.29 14.66 14.52
CA ILE A 238 -11.89 15.69 15.38
C ILE A 238 -12.60 16.70 14.49
N ILE A 239 -13.87 16.96 14.76
CA ILE A 239 -14.67 17.96 14.07
C ILE A 239 -15.03 19.06 15.08
N ALA A 240 -14.67 20.30 14.75
CA ALA A 240 -14.87 21.44 15.63
C ALA A 240 -16.33 21.91 15.59
N PRO A 241 -16.86 22.54 16.66
CA PRO A 241 -18.23 23.01 16.71
C PRO A 241 -18.61 24.00 15.60
N GLU A 242 -17.66 24.84 15.19
CA GLU A 242 -17.87 25.81 14.09
C GLU A 242 -18.06 25.14 12.72
N GLU A 243 -17.59 23.90 12.56
CA GLU A 243 -17.78 23.12 11.35
C GLU A 243 -19.19 22.48 11.26
N TYR A 244 -19.98 22.44 12.35
CA TYR A 244 -21.37 21.96 12.32
C TYR A 244 -22.37 23.01 11.83
N SER A 245 -22.10 24.30 12.11
CA SER A 245 -22.98 25.40 11.69
C SER A 245 -22.65 25.92 10.28
N SER A 246 -21.52 25.48 9.74
CA SER A 246 -21.20 25.64 8.32
C SER A 246 -22.00 24.60 7.55
N PRO A 247 -22.97 24.95 6.69
CA PRO A 247 -23.52 23.96 5.77
C PRO A 247 -22.33 23.36 5.04
N SER A 248 -22.24 22.03 5.06
CA SER A 248 -21.27 21.25 4.28
C SER A 248 -21.00 22.01 2.99
N THR A 249 -19.73 22.34 2.72
CA THR A 249 -19.35 22.98 1.44
C THR A 249 -20.20 22.35 0.35
N PRO A 250 -21.07 23.11 -0.35
CA PRO A 250 -21.85 22.51 -1.42
C PRO A 250 -20.81 21.88 -2.33
N GLN A 251 -20.97 20.58 -2.61
CA GLN A 251 -20.21 19.93 -3.67
C GLN A 251 -20.23 20.92 -4.83
N LYS A 252 -19.05 21.42 -5.20
CA LYS A 252 -18.83 22.48 -6.18
C LYS A 252 -19.93 22.35 -7.23
N ALA A 253 -20.91 23.25 -7.22
CA ALA A 253 -22.02 23.20 -8.17
C ALA A 253 -21.34 23.04 -9.53
N LYS A 254 -21.66 21.94 -10.24
CA LYS A 254 -21.09 21.71 -11.57
C LYS A 254 -21.36 22.99 -12.34
N GLU A 255 -20.29 23.74 -12.62
CA GLU A 255 -20.34 24.79 -13.63
C GLU A 255 -20.89 24.09 -14.87
N GLU A 256 -22.07 24.52 -15.32
CA GLU A 256 -22.70 23.94 -16.49
C GLU A 256 -21.68 24.03 -17.63
N ASP A 257 -21.26 22.88 -18.16
CA ASP A 257 -20.26 22.81 -19.21
C ASP A 257 -20.73 23.66 -20.40
N ILE A 258 -19.83 24.42 -21.02
CA ILE A 258 -20.15 25.28 -22.18
C ILE A 258 -20.85 24.48 -23.30
N ILE A 259 -20.59 23.18 -23.38
CA ILE A 259 -21.21 22.26 -24.33
C ILE A 259 -22.70 22.01 -24.01
N ASP A 260 -23.11 21.99 -22.74
CA ASP A 260 -24.53 21.86 -22.35
C ASP A 260 -25.31 23.17 -22.60
N ILE A 261 -24.65 24.33 -22.41
CA ILE A 261 -25.21 25.66 -22.73
C ILE A 261 -25.42 25.80 -24.24
N LEU A 262 -24.42 25.43 -25.06
CA LEU A 262 -24.51 25.50 -26.52
C LEU A 262 -25.44 24.42 -27.12
N SER A 263 -25.61 23.29 -26.42
CA SER A 263 -26.52 22.22 -26.83
C SER A 263 -28.00 22.52 -26.49
N GLY A 264 -28.30 23.67 -25.87
CA GLY A 264 -29.67 24.13 -25.61
C GLY A 264 -30.46 23.30 -24.60
N LYS A 265 -29.77 22.56 -23.72
CA LYS A 265 -30.37 21.65 -22.73
C LYS A 265 -30.29 22.23 -21.33
N THR A 266 -30.88 23.39 -21.10
CA THR A 266 -31.14 23.88 -19.73
C THR A 266 -32.59 24.32 -19.61
N ARG A 267 -33.26 23.86 -18.54
CA ARG A 267 -34.63 24.26 -18.17
C ARG A 267 -34.50 25.35 -17.10
N PRO A 268 -35.16 26.52 -17.23
CA PRO A 268 -34.95 27.61 -16.28
C PRO A 268 -35.56 27.26 -14.92
N SER A 269 -34.72 27.16 -13.89
CA SER A 269 -35.15 27.20 -12.49
C SER A 269 -35.27 28.66 -12.05
N THR A 270 -36.50 29.13 -11.88
CA THR A 270 -36.82 30.42 -11.29
C THR A 270 -36.53 30.39 -9.79
N SER A 271 -35.49 31.10 -9.34
CA SER A 271 -35.33 31.47 -7.93
C SER A 271 -35.24 33.00 -7.82
N THR A 272 -36.38 33.62 -7.53
CA THR A 272 -36.50 35.03 -7.21
C THR A 272 -35.77 35.30 -5.90
N SER A 273 -34.72 36.11 -5.94
CA SER A 273 -34.04 36.65 -4.76
C SER A 273 -34.58 38.04 -4.50
N ALA A 274 -35.27 38.24 -3.36
CA ALA A 274 -35.58 39.56 -2.83
C ALA A 274 -35.10 39.63 -1.37
N SER A 275 -34.10 40.49 -1.19
CA SER A 275 -33.59 41.06 0.07
C SER A 275 -34.71 41.58 0.97
N VAL A 276 -34.62 41.46 2.31
CA VAL A 276 -34.50 42.59 3.28
C VAL A 276 -34.03 42.10 4.67
N ILE A 277 -33.13 42.89 5.25
CA ILE A 277 -32.51 43.00 6.59
C ILE A 277 -33.45 42.81 7.80
N SER A 278 -32.97 42.20 8.91
CA SER A 278 -33.00 42.74 10.30
C SER A 278 -32.49 41.75 11.38
N ALA A 279 -31.53 42.20 12.20
CA ALA A 279 -31.35 41.79 13.61
C ALA A 279 -32.17 42.77 14.49
N PRO A 280 -32.49 42.55 15.80
CA PRO A 280 -31.74 41.80 16.83
C PRO A 280 -32.57 40.92 17.80
N ILE A 281 -31.87 40.20 18.67
CA ILE A 281 -32.34 39.36 19.81
C ILE A 281 -32.96 40.26 20.91
N PRO A 282 -33.98 39.84 21.70
CA PRO A 282 -33.71 39.16 22.99
C PRO A 282 -34.74 38.09 23.46
N SER A 283 -34.20 37.00 24.01
CA SER A 283 -34.55 36.31 25.28
C SER A 283 -35.95 35.72 25.60
N GLU A 284 -35.88 34.53 26.21
CA GLU A 284 -36.80 33.83 27.14
C GLU A 284 -37.99 32.98 26.62
N GLU A 285 -37.84 31.66 26.87
CA GLU A 285 -38.82 30.69 27.38
C GLU A 285 -40.12 30.32 26.61
N SER A 286 -40.15 29.06 26.14
CA SER A 286 -41.07 27.98 26.60
C SER A 286 -41.75 27.15 25.51
N ALA A 287 -41.33 25.88 25.48
CA ALA A 287 -42.11 24.65 25.31
C ALA A 287 -42.75 24.31 23.94
N SER A 288 -42.19 23.31 23.24
CA SER A 288 -42.73 21.94 23.23
C SER A 288 -41.94 20.96 22.33
N PHE A 289 -41.53 19.82 22.93
CA PHE A 289 -41.26 18.48 22.38
C PHE A 289 -40.69 18.32 20.95
N ASP A 290 -39.41 17.94 20.83
CA ASP A 290 -38.97 16.55 20.59
C ASP A 290 -37.44 16.43 20.71
N TYR A 291 -36.92 15.26 21.07
CA TYR A 291 -35.51 14.99 21.41
C TYR A 291 -34.45 15.59 20.45
N SER A 292 -33.79 16.67 20.85
CA SER A 292 -32.44 17.04 20.38
C SER A 292 -31.66 17.65 21.53
N VAL A 293 -30.61 16.96 21.97
CA VAL A 293 -29.69 17.43 23.01
C VAL A 293 -29.02 18.70 22.49
N ASP A 294 -29.29 19.83 23.14
CA ASP A 294 -28.55 21.09 22.98
C ASP A 294 -27.06 20.79 23.18
N LEU A 295 -26.37 20.57 22.06
CA LEU A 295 -24.93 20.39 22.03
C LEU A 295 -24.35 21.76 22.31
N ASP A 296 -23.99 21.97 23.57
CA ASP A 296 -23.19 23.10 24.04
C ASP A 296 -22.13 23.41 22.97
N LEU A 297 -22.18 24.60 22.36
CA LEU A 297 -21.37 24.99 21.19
C LEU A 297 -19.84 24.87 21.45
N ALA A 298 -19.43 24.55 22.68
CA ALA A 298 -18.06 24.25 23.07
C ALA A 298 -17.67 22.75 22.95
N THR A 299 -18.57 21.87 22.50
CA THR A 299 -18.32 20.43 22.41
C THR A 299 -17.81 20.02 21.02
N ASN A 300 -16.64 19.40 20.98
CA ASN A 300 -16.05 18.86 19.75
C ASN A 300 -16.51 17.41 19.56
N ILE A 301 -16.76 16.97 18.32
CA ILE A 301 -17.12 15.57 18.07
C ILE A 301 -15.87 14.82 17.60
N PHE A 302 -15.56 13.75 18.31
CA PHE A 302 -14.46 12.84 18.00
C PHE A 302 -15.04 11.61 17.32
N SER A 303 -14.48 11.24 16.17
CA SER A 303 -14.95 10.09 15.40
C SER A 303 -13.83 9.16 14.97
N ILE A 304 -14.11 7.86 14.88
CA ILE A 304 -13.17 6.84 14.42
C ILE A 304 -13.83 5.89 13.44
N LYS A 305 -13.06 5.36 12.49
CA LYS A 305 -13.49 4.31 11.56
C LYS A 305 -12.93 2.97 12.04
N VAL A 306 -13.80 2.00 12.29
CA VAL A 306 -13.44 0.70 12.84
C VAL A 306 -14.18 -0.41 12.09
N PRO A 307 -13.57 -1.58 11.83
CA PRO A 307 -14.30 -2.73 11.32
C PRO A 307 -15.48 -3.10 12.22
N ALA A 308 -16.61 -3.55 11.65
CA ALA A 308 -17.81 -3.89 12.43
C ALA A 308 -17.55 -4.90 13.57
N ALA A 309 -16.57 -5.80 13.40
CA ALA A 309 -16.18 -6.77 14.42
C ALA A 309 -15.55 -6.14 15.69
N ASP A 310 -14.92 -4.98 15.55
CA ASP A 310 -14.17 -4.29 16.62
C ASP A 310 -14.92 -3.07 17.17
N ARG A 311 -16.24 -2.97 16.95
CA ARG A 311 -17.06 -1.84 17.39
C ARG A 311 -16.91 -1.53 18.88
N LEU A 312 -16.99 -2.55 19.75
CA LEU A 312 -16.82 -2.39 21.21
C LEU A 312 -15.44 -1.82 21.58
N ARG A 313 -14.41 -2.18 20.81
CA ARG A 313 -13.05 -1.68 21.00
C ARG A 313 -12.96 -0.19 20.68
N GLY A 314 -13.62 0.23 19.61
CA GLY A 314 -13.75 1.64 19.24
C GLY A 314 -14.55 2.47 20.24
N GLU A 315 -15.67 1.94 20.74
CA GLU A 315 -16.47 2.60 21.80
C GLU A 315 -15.65 2.77 23.08
N THR A 316 -14.90 1.74 23.49
CA THR A 316 -14.01 1.80 24.66
C THR A 316 -12.90 2.83 24.49
N PHE A 317 -12.31 2.92 23.29
CA PHE A 317 -11.30 3.92 22.97
C PHE A 317 -11.84 5.34 23.14
N LEU A 318 -12.99 5.66 22.53
CA LEU A 318 -13.59 6.99 22.65
C LEU A 318 -14.04 7.31 24.08
N ALA A 319 -14.57 6.32 24.82
CA ALA A 319 -14.95 6.51 26.21
C ALA A 319 -13.74 6.84 27.10
N ARG A 320 -12.59 6.18 26.90
CA ARG A 320 -11.37 6.49 27.63
C ARG A 320 -10.76 7.82 27.24
N LEU A 321 -10.73 8.12 25.94
CA LEU A 321 -10.24 9.40 25.46
C LEU A 321 -11.06 10.54 26.05
N ARG A 322 -12.38 10.37 26.17
CA ARG A 322 -13.25 11.29 26.90
C ARG A 322 -12.87 11.40 28.39
N ALA A 323 -12.73 10.29 29.10
CA ALA A 323 -12.37 10.30 30.52
C ALA A 323 -11.03 11.02 30.77
N VAL A 324 -10.00 10.70 29.97
CA VAL A 324 -8.66 11.30 30.09
C VAL A 324 -8.66 12.81 29.80
N LEU A 325 -9.45 13.27 28.83
CA LEU A 325 -9.51 14.69 28.48
C LEU A 325 -10.43 15.51 29.42
N GLN A 326 -11.48 14.90 29.98
CA GLN A 326 -12.46 15.61 30.82
C GLN A 326 -12.17 15.51 32.31
N GLU A 327 -11.87 14.29 32.79
CA GLU A 327 -11.74 13.99 34.22
C GLU A 327 -10.30 14.23 34.71
N GLU A 328 -9.30 13.76 33.95
CA GLU A 328 -7.89 13.73 34.41
C GLU A 328 -6.88 14.31 33.39
N PRO A 329 -7.01 15.58 32.95
CA PRO A 329 -6.05 16.18 32.01
C PRO A 329 -4.65 16.37 32.62
N GLU A 330 -4.53 16.32 33.95
CA GLU A 330 -3.24 16.43 34.67
C GLU A 330 -2.33 15.23 34.41
N SER A 331 -2.91 14.03 34.30
CA SER A 331 -2.21 12.78 33.96
C SER A 331 -1.50 12.84 32.62
N LEU A 332 -1.98 13.71 31.72
CA LEU A 332 -1.35 13.87 30.41
C LEU A 332 -0.02 14.60 30.47
N VAL A 333 0.28 15.39 31.51
CA VAL A 333 1.48 16.26 31.52
C VAL A 333 2.68 15.64 32.21
N PHE A 334 2.45 14.79 33.21
CA PHE A 334 3.47 14.13 34.02
C PHE A 334 3.75 12.71 33.53
#